data_AF-A0A9E6VDC0-F1
#
_entry.id   AF-A0A9E6VDC0-F1
#
_cell.length_a   1.000
_cell.length_b   1.000
_cell.length_c   1.000
_cell.angle_alpha   90.00
_cell.angle_beta   90.00
_cell.angle_gamma   90.00
#
_symmetry.space_group_name_H-M   'P 1'
#
loop_
_entity.id
_entity.type
_entity.pdbx_description
1 polymer ?
#
loop_
_entity_poly.entity_id
_entity_poly.type
_entity_poly.pdbx_seq_one_letter_code
_entity_poly.pdbx_strand_id
1 'polypeptide(L)' 'MTGPKSPKRPRDPNQLAKSIVSLATGDTEDKKPLASARKGGLKGGKARAKILTPEQRSEIATIAAQARWKKGD' A
#
# COMPACT_ATOMS: atom_id res chain seq x y z
N MET A 1 -10.65 7.84 5.50
CA MET A 1 -9.58 8.64 6.14
C MET A 1 -8.33 7.77 6.30
N THR A 2 -7.54 7.54 5.25
CA THR A 2 -6.27 6.80 5.40
C THR A 2 -5.12 7.73 5.09
N GLY A 3 -4.34 8.05 6.14
CA GLY A 3 -3.11 8.83 6.05
C GLY A 3 -2.05 8.12 5.19
N PRO A 4 -0.88 8.77 4.96
CA PRO A 4 0.23 8.13 4.27
C PRO A 4 0.56 6.80 4.95
N LYS A 5 0.66 5.72 4.16
CA LYS A 5 0.94 4.38 4.67
C LYS A 5 2.34 4.38 5.26
N SER A 6 2.44 4.23 6.58
CA SER A 6 3.73 4.19 7.27
C SER A 6 4.63 3.11 6.66
N PRO A 7 5.95 3.35 6.57
CA PRO A 7 6.88 2.34 6.08
C PRO A 7 6.72 1.05 6.89
N LYS A 8 6.78 -0.10 6.21
CA LYS A 8 6.57 -1.40 6.85
C LYS A 8 7.80 -1.72 7.69
N ARG A 9 7.64 -1.68 9.02
CA ARG A 9 8.73 -2.01 9.94
C ARG A 9 8.89 -3.53 10.09
N PRO A 10 10.11 -4.01 10.36
CA PRO A 10 10.35 -5.42 10.70
C PRO A 10 9.48 -5.85 11.88
N ARG A 11 9.00 -7.11 11.86
CA ARG A 11 8.26 -7.69 12.99
C ARG A 11 9.17 -8.23 14.09
N ASP A 12 10.38 -8.64 13.74
CA ASP A 12 11.37 -9.10 14.69
C ASP A 12 11.87 -7.94 15.57
N PRO A 13 11.91 -8.09 16.90
CA PRO A 13 12.33 -7.03 17.82
C PRO A 13 13.78 -6.56 17.60
N ASN A 14 14.71 -7.46 17.28
CA ASN A 14 16.12 -7.11 17.11
C ASN A 14 16.33 -6.31 15.82
N GLN A 15 15.68 -6.74 14.73
CA GLN A 15 15.67 -6.01 13.47
C GLN A 15 14.99 -4.65 13.62
N LEU A 16 13.91 -4.58 14.40
CA LEU A 16 13.24 -3.31 14.69
C LEU A 16 14.17 -2.36 15.46
N ALA A 17 14.81 -2.84 16.53
CA ALA A 17 15.76 -2.05 17.31
C ALA A 17 16.89 -1.49 16.43
N LYS A 18 17.49 -2.34 15.58
CA LYS A 18 18.49 -1.91 14.60
C LYS A 18 17.96 -0.81 13.69
N SER A 19 16.75 -0.98 13.13
CA SER A 19 16.14 0.02 12.24
C SER A 19 15.89 1.36 12.93
N ILE A 20 15.52 1.36 14.21
CA ILE A 20 15.30 2.58 14.98
C ILE A 20 16.62 3.32 15.20
N VAL A 21 17.67 2.60 15.59
CA VAL A 21 19.01 3.18 15.78
C VAL A 21 19.51 3.78 14.48
N SER A 22 19.48 3.03 13.37
CA SER A 22 19.94 3.52 12.06
C SER A 22 19.16 4.74 11.55
N LEU A 23 17.88 4.88 11.92
CA LEU A 23 17.10 6.08 11.58
C LEU A 23 17.48 7.26 12.48
N ALA A 24 17.75 7.01 13.77
CA ALA A 24 18.11 8.04 14.73
C ALA A 24 19.54 8.58 14.53
N THR A 25 20.46 7.73 14.09
CA THR A 25 21.86 8.09 13.77
C THR A 25 22.01 8.72 12.39
N GLY A 26 20.98 8.63 11.53
CA GLY A 26 21.04 9.14 10.16
C GLY A 26 21.70 8.20 9.16
N ASP A 27 22.05 6.96 9.56
CA ASP A 27 22.59 5.93 8.66
C ASP A 27 21.58 5.49 7.60
N THR A 28 20.29 5.71 7.85
CA THR A 28 19.20 5.39 6.93
C THR A 28 18.19 6.53 6.83
N GLU A 29 17.70 6.80 5.63
CA GLU A 29 16.68 7.83 5.38
C GLU A 29 15.26 7.34 5.72
N ASP A 30 14.51 8.15 6.47
CA ASP A 30 13.07 7.95 6.67
C ASP A 30 12.29 8.36 5.41
N LYS A 31 12.11 7.42 4.48
CA LYS A 31 11.34 7.62 3.25
C LYS A 31 9.85 7.71 3.56
N LYS A 32 9.40 8.93 3.82
CA LYS A 32 7.97 9.26 3.97
C LYS A 32 7.25 9.08 2.63
N PRO A 33 6.04 8.49 2.61
CA PRO A 33 5.26 8.39 1.38
C PRO A 33 4.99 9.79 0.81
N LEU A 34 5.30 9.98 -0.47
CA LEU A 34 5.03 11.23 -1.17
C LEU A 34 3.52 11.52 -1.14
N ALA A 35 3.14 12.71 -0.70
CA ALA A 35 1.74 13.16 -0.70
C ALA A 35 1.12 13.14 -2.11
N SER A 36 1.95 13.29 -3.16
CA SER A 36 1.55 13.19 -4.56
C SER A 36 1.06 11.79 -4.96
N ALA A 37 1.62 10.72 -4.38
CA ALA A 37 1.24 9.35 -4.71
C ALA A 37 -0.25 9.09 -4.42
N ARG A 38 -0.75 9.60 -3.29
CA ARG A 38 -2.17 9.50 -2.93
C ARG A 38 -3.06 10.29 -3.90
N LYS A 39 -2.66 11.52 -4.24
CA LYS A 39 -3.40 12.37 -5.20
C LYS A 39 -3.50 11.68 -6.57
N GLY A 40 -2.40 11.11 -7.05
CA GLY A 40 -2.35 10.33 -8.29
C GLY A 40 -3.29 9.12 -8.26
N GLY A 41 -3.26 8.33 -7.19
CA GLY A 41 -4.13 7.16 -7.03
C GLY A 41 -5.63 7.51 -7.04
N LEU A 42 -6.02 8.60 -6.38
CA LEU A 42 -7.42 9.07 -6.38
C LEU A 42 -7.89 9.50 -7.78
N LYS A 43 -7.03 10.20 -8.54
CA LYS A 43 -7.33 10.60 -9.93
C LYS A 43 -7.40 9.38 -10.85
N GLY A 44 -6.38 8.52 -10.81
CA GLY A 44 -6.28 7.33 -11.67
C GLY A 44 -7.37 6.30 -11.41
N GLY A 45 -7.74 6.08 -10.14
CA GLY A 45 -8.84 5.17 -9.77
C GLY A 45 -10.17 5.60 -10.38
N LYS A 46 -10.52 6.89 -10.27
CA LYS A 46 -11.74 7.45 -10.88
C LYS A 46 -11.72 7.37 -12.40
N ALA A 47 -10.57 7.66 -13.03
CA ALA A 47 -10.42 7.57 -14.48
C ALA A 47 -10.65 6.14 -14.99
N ARG A 48 -10.03 5.13 -14.35
CA ARG A 48 -10.25 3.72 -14.70
C ARG A 48 -11.71 3.30 -14.53
N ALA A 49 -12.36 3.71 -13.44
CA ALA A 49 -13.74 3.36 -13.18
C ALA A 49 -14.75 3.92 -14.21
N LYS A 50 -14.42 5.01 -14.90
CA LYS A 50 -15.26 5.60 -15.96
C LYS A 50 -15.19 4.83 -17.28
N ILE A 51 -14.07 4.17 -17.55
CA ILE A 51 -13.82 3.46 -18.82
C ILE A 51 -14.38 2.03 -18.76
N LEU A 52 -14.43 1.43 -17.57
CA LEU A 52 -14.88 0.05 -17.38
C LEU A 52 -16.41 -0.08 -17.39
N THR A 53 -16.91 -1.15 -18.01
CA THR A 53 -18.32 -1.51 -17.97
C THR A 53 -18.71 -2.08 -16.60
N PRO A 54 -20.01 -2.15 -16.24
CA PRO A 54 -20.47 -2.81 -15.02
C PRO A 54 -20.00 -4.26 -14.89
N GLU A 55 -20.01 -5.02 -15.99
CA GLU A 55 -19.57 -6.42 -16.03
C GLU A 55 -18.08 -6.56 -15.73
N GLN A 56 -17.23 -5.76 -16.41
CA GLN A 56 -15.79 -5.75 -16.17
C GLN A 56 -15.45 -5.38 -14.72
N ARG A 57 -16.20 -4.45 -14.11
CA ARG A 57 -16.00 -4.11 -12.69
C ARG A 57 -16.38 -5.27 -11.77
N SER A 58 -17.44 -6.02 -12.10
CA SER A 58 -17.86 -7.20 -11.34
C SER A 58 -16.83 -8.33 -11.43
N GLU A 59 -16.29 -8.57 -12.62
CA GLU A 59 -15.24 -9.56 -12.84
C GLU A 59 -13.97 -9.24 -12.04
N ILE A 60 -13.49 -7.99 -12.11
CA ILE A 60 -12.34 -7.53 -11.33
C ILE A 60 -12.60 -7.69 -9.82
N ALA A 61 -13.82 -7.38 -9.35
CA ALA A 61 -14.19 -7.53 -7.95
C ALA A 61 -14.16 -9.01 -7.51
N THR A 62 -14.64 -9.92 -8.37
CA THR A 62 -14.63 -11.36 -8.13
C THR A 62 -13.21 -11.90 -8.03
N ILE A 63 -12.34 -11.54 -8.99
CA ILE A 63 -10.92 -11.91 -8.98
C ILE A 63 -10.23 -11.38 -7.73
N ALA A 64 -10.49 -10.12 -7.34
CA ALA A 64 -9.92 -9.53 -6.14
C ALA A 64 -10.38 -10.23 -4.85
N ALA A 65 -11.65 -10.63 -4.78
CA ALA A 65 -12.19 -11.40 -3.66
C ALA A 65 -11.53 -12.79 -3.59
N GLN A 66 -11.44 -13.50 -4.72
CA GLN A 66 -10.75 -14.78 -4.79
C GLN A 66 -9.29 -14.65 -4.34
N ALA A 67 -8.54 -13.66 -4.81
CA ALA A 67 -7.15 -13.45 -4.40
C ALA A 67 -7.00 -13.14 -2.90
N ARG A 68 -7.95 -12.40 -2.31
CA ARG A 68 -7.94 -12.06 -0.89
C ARG A 68 -8.29 -13.26 0.00
N TRP A 69 -9.22 -14.09 -0.45
CA TRP A 69 -9.80 -15.18 0.34
C TRP A 69 -9.27 -16.56 -0.04
N LYS A 70 -8.40 -16.66 -1.06
CA LYS A 70 -7.67 -17.90 -1.35
C LYS A 70 -6.88 -18.23 -0.09
N LYS A 71 -7.30 -19.29 0.60
CA LYS A 71 -6.58 -19.84 1.74
C LYS A 71 -5.18 -20.17 1.22
N GLY A 72 -4.19 -19.41 1.65
CA GLY A 72 -2.80 -19.80 1.45
C GLY A 72 -2.61 -21.04 2.31
N ASP A 73 -2.41 -22.19 1.67
CA ASP A 73 -1.67 -23.27 2.31
C ASP A 73 -0.23 -22.78 2.59
#